data_AF-A0A842VYJ7-F1
#
_entry.id   AF-A0A842VYJ7-F1
#
_cell.length_a   1.000
_cell.length_b   1.000
_cell.length_c   1.000
_cell.angle_alpha   90.00
_cell.angle_beta   90.00
_cell.angle_gamma   90.00
#
_symmetry.space_group_name_H-M   'P 1'
#
loop_
_entity.id
_entity.type
_entity.pdbx_description
1 polymer ?
#
loop_
_entity_poly.entity_id
_entity_poly.type
_entity_poly.pdbx_seq_one_letter_code
_entity_poly.pdbx_strand_id
1 'polypeptide(L)'
;MVDKKLFNRNVKIIRKKLKGQIDHSLEKGNKYIDKELSGPFNLLLREAVKLYYNGIKKQDMARGTSTQIDVTLAAGKEAALNPNKDLDEIIDKYYSQYLKADQTTRALRKSHKNYKWCVENQKKTFKAQIESLVPMLLCEAPNIDSYFSLVKATFKTHKKTMDALMKQRPYMEAGINKIAEDKTILDLPMGREILFNVLKGGYSETWDELEEEVNNIDFDN
;
A
#
# COMPACT_ATOMS: atom_id res chain seq x y z
N MET A 1 -10.94 27.99 -5.26
CA MET A 1 -12.04 27.03 -5.43
C MET A 1 -11.51 25.89 -6.29
N VAL A 2 -11.60 24.63 -5.86
CA VAL A 2 -11.03 23.49 -6.59
C VAL A 2 -11.74 23.29 -7.92
N ASP A 3 -11.00 23.21 -9.03
CA ASP A 3 -11.56 22.83 -10.33
C ASP A 3 -12.05 21.37 -10.29
N LYS A 4 -13.38 21.19 -10.32
CA LYS A 4 -14.02 19.88 -10.22
C LYS A 4 -13.63 18.93 -11.36
N LYS A 5 -13.37 19.44 -12.57
CA LYS A 5 -13.00 18.62 -13.72
C LYS A 5 -11.59 18.07 -13.56
N LEU A 6 -10.63 18.93 -13.21
CA LEU A 6 -9.24 18.54 -12.99
C LEU A 6 -9.11 17.61 -11.77
N PHE A 7 -9.82 17.91 -10.68
CA PHE A 7 -9.85 17.08 -9.49
C PHE A 7 -10.37 15.67 -9.78
N ASN A 8 -11.49 15.54 -10.50
CA ASN A 8 -12.04 14.24 -10.88
C ASN A 8 -11.14 13.47 -11.85
N ARG A 9 -10.42 14.17 -12.74
CA ARG A 9 -9.37 13.56 -13.59
C ARG A 9 -8.27 12.96 -12.72
N ASN A 10 -7.73 13.73 -11.77
CA ASN A 10 -6.64 13.28 -10.89
C ASN A 10 -7.06 12.04 -10.08
N VAL A 11 -8.28 12.04 -9.53
CA VAL A 11 -8.85 10.87 -8.84
C VAL A 11 -8.87 9.63 -9.73
N LYS A 12 -9.30 9.76 -11.00
CA LYS A 12 -9.36 8.63 -11.95
C LYS A 12 -7.98 8.09 -12.27
N ILE A 13 -7.01 8.96 -12.50
CA ILE A 13 -5.62 8.59 -12.80
C ILE A 13 -5.00 7.81 -11.64
N ILE A 14 -5.12 8.35 -10.42
CA ILE A 14 -4.55 7.73 -9.22
C ILE A 14 -5.22 6.37 -8.96
N ARG A 15 -6.56 6.30 -9.01
CA ARG A 15 -7.28 5.05 -8.84
C ARG A 15 -6.85 4.00 -9.86
N LYS A 16 -6.67 4.38 -11.13
CA LYS A 16 -6.26 3.46 -12.21
C LYS A 16 -4.87 2.88 -11.93
N LYS A 17 -3.89 3.71 -11.55
CA LYS A 17 -2.53 3.22 -11.21
C LYS A 17 -2.55 2.29 -10.00
N LEU A 18 -3.21 2.69 -8.91
CA LEU A 18 -3.24 1.88 -7.68
C LEU A 18 -3.94 0.53 -7.90
N LYS A 19 -5.01 0.48 -8.69
CA LYS A 19 -5.66 -0.79 -9.06
C LYS A 19 -4.77 -1.67 -9.95
N GLY A 20 -4.09 -1.08 -10.94
CA GLY A 20 -3.13 -1.82 -11.77
C GLY A 20 -1.96 -2.41 -10.94
N GLN A 21 -1.51 -1.70 -9.91
CA GLN A 21 -0.50 -2.23 -8.98
C GLN A 21 -1.00 -3.44 -8.19
N ILE A 22 -2.29 -3.50 -7.82
CA ILE A 22 -2.87 -4.70 -7.19
C ILE A 22 -2.71 -5.91 -8.11
N ASP A 23 -3.14 -5.77 -9.38
CA ASP A 23 -3.13 -6.89 -10.31
C ASP A 23 -1.70 -7.43 -10.51
N HIS A 24 -0.74 -6.51 -10.68
CA HIS A 24 0.69 -6.83 -10.79
C HIS A 24 1.25 -7.52 -9.52
N SER A 25 0.97 -6.97 -8.33
CA SER A 25 1.42 -7.57 -7.06
C SER A 25 0.81 -8.95 -6.80
N LEU A 26 -0.45 -9.17 -7.18
CA LEU A 26 -1.13 -10.47 -7.05
C LEU A 26 -0.57 -11.51 -8.02
N GLU A 27 -0.12 -11.10 -9.20
CA GLU A 27 0.57 -12.00 -10.15
C GLU A 27 1.96 -12.38 -9.64
N LYS A 28 2.69 -11.45 -9.02
CA LYS A 28 4.00 -11.71 -8.42
C LYS A 28 3.97 -12.64 -7.21
N GLY A 29 2.87 -12.69 -6.45
CA GLY A 29 2.78 -13.52 -5.25
C GLY A 29 3.10 -15.00 -5.46
N ASN A 30 2.68 -15.59 -6.58
CA ASN A 30 3.02 -16.98 -6.92
C ASN A 30 4.53 -17.17 -7.18
N LYS A 31 5.19 -16.18 -7.80
CA LYS A 31 6.63 -16.22 -8.08
C LYS A 31 7.44 -16.18 -6.77
N TYR A 32 6.99 -15.43 -5.75
CA TYR A 32 7.66 -15.43 -4.45
C TYR A 32 7.47 -16.74 -3.68
N ILE A 33 6.27 -17.31 -3.71
CA ILE A 33 6.02 -18.62 -3.12
C ILE A 33 6.95 -19.66 -3.76
N ASP A 34 7.13 -19.60 -5.08
CA ASP A 34 8.06 -20.47 -5.81
C ASP A 34 9.52 -20.26 -5.42
N LYS A 35 9.96 -19.01 -5.29
CA LYS A 35 11.34 -18.67 -4.91
C LYS A 35 11.67 -19.16 -3.50
N GLU A 36 10.81 -18.89 -2.53
CA GLU A 36 11.00 -19.26 -1.12
C GLU A 36 10.86 -20.78 -0.88
N LEU A 37 10.07 -21.48 -1.70
CA LEU A 37 9.82 -22.92 -1.57
C LEU A 37 10.47 -23.74 -2.68
N SER A 38 11.60 -23.27 -3.20
CA SER A 38 12.35 -23.88 -4.31
C SER A 38 13.03 -25.22 -3.97
N GLY A 39 13.13 -25.58 -2.68
CA GLY A 39 13.74 -26.84 -2.23
C GLY A 39 12.88 -28.09 -2.52
N PRO A 40 13.49 -29.26 -2.83
CA PRO A 40 12.76 -30.49 -3.19
C PRO A 40 11.87 -31.04 -2.06
N PHE A 41 12.21 -30.77 -0.79
CA PHE A 41 11.40 -31.16 0.38
C PHE A 41 10.19 -30.24 0.61
N ASN A 42 10.12 -29.09 -0.07
CA ASN A 42 9.05 -28.12 0.06
C ASN A 42 7.98 -28.25 -1.02
N LEU A 43 8.08 -29.25 -1.92
CA LEU A 43 7.19 -29.39 -3.08
C LEU A 43 5.71 -29.48 -2.69
N LEU A 44 5.36 -30.35 -1.74
CA LEU A 44 3.98 -30.51 -1.25
C LEU A 44 3.49 -29.27 -0.47
N LEU A 45 4.37 -28.67 0.33
CA LEU A 45 4.08 -27.45 1.06
C LEU A 45 3.87 -26.27 0.10
N ARG A 46 4.63 -26.20 -0.98
CA ARG A 46 4.53 -25.18 -2.04
C ARG A 46 3.21 -25.27 -2.77
N GLU A 47 2.80 -26.46 -3.21
CA GLU A 47 1.51 -26.62 -3.87
C GLU A 47 0.34 -26.32 -2.92
N ALA A 48 0.42 -26.71 -1.64
CA ALA A 48 -0.58 -26.37 -0.63
C ALA A 48 -0.66 -24.86 -0.36
N VAL A 49 0.49 -24.17 -0.24
CA VAL A 49 0.56 -22.71 -0.05
C VAL A 49 0.06 -21.97 -1.29
N LYS A 50 0.36 -22.46 -2.51
CA LYS A 50 -0.18 -21.92 -3.76
C LYS A 50 -1.68 -22.12 -3.89
N LEU A 51 -2.20 -23.30 -3.54
CA LEU A 51 -3.65 -23.57 -3.55
C LEU A 51 -4.37 -22.66 -2.56
N TYR A 52 -3.81 -22.46 -1.36
CA TYR A 52 -4.32 -21.51 -0.38
C TYR A 52 -4.26 -20.05 -0.88
N TYR A 53 -3.12 -19.67 -1.48
CA TYR A 53 -2.91 -18.34 -2.05
C TYR A 53 -3.89 -18.06 -3.19
N ASN A 54 -4.00 -18.96 -4.17
CA ASN A 54 -4.82 -18.79 -5.37
C ASN A 54 -6.32 -19.01 -5.11
N GLY A 55 -6.69 -19.97 -4.26
CA GLY A 55 -8.08 -20.37 -4.05
C GLY A 55 -8.85 -19.49 -3.05
N ILE A 56 -8.16 -18.90 -2.06
CA ILE A 56 -8.83 -18.16 -0.97
C ILE A 56 -8.25 -16.76 -0.82
N LYS A 57 -6.93 -16.62 -0.82
CA LYS A 57 -6.32 -15.32 -0.50
C LYS A 57 -6.34 -14.35 -1.66
N LYS A 58 -6.14 -14.76 -2.92
CA LYS A 58 -6.05 -13.83 -4.07
C LYS A 58 -7.28 -12.93 -4.20
N GLN A 59 -8.47 -13.51 -4.08
CA GLN A 59 -9.73 -12.75 -4.16
C GLN A 59 -9.96 -11.86 -2.92
N ASP A 60 -9.65 -12.36 -1.71
CA ASP A 60 -9.73 -11.56 -0.48
C ASP A 60 -8.71 -10.42 -0.48
N MET A 61 -7.50 -10.64 -1.02
CA MET A 61 -6.45 -9.64 -1.21
C MET A 61 -6.88 -8.58 -2.21
N ALA A 62 -7.37 -8.98 -3.39
CA ALA A 62 -7.90 -8.04 -4.38
C ALA A 62 -9.01 -7.16 -3.79
N ARG A 63 -9.99 -7.76 -3.10
CA ARG A 63 -11.12 -7.05 -2.50
C ARG A 63 -10.70 -6.14 -1.35
N GLY A 64 -9.84 -6.62 -0.47
CA GLY A 64 -9.29 -5.86 0.65
C GLY A 64 -8.52 -4.64 0.17
N THR A 65 -7.54 -4.84 -0.70
CA THR A 65 -6.72 -3.74 -1.22
C THR A 65 -7.53 -2.76 -2.06
N SER A 66 -8.50 -3.23 -2.88
CA SER A 66 -9.41 -2.30 -3.58
C SER A 66 -10.23 -1.46 -2.60
N THR A 67 -10.67 -2.03 -1.48
CA THR A 67 -11.39 -1.29 -0.43
C THR A 67 -10.46 -0.28 0.24
N GLN A 68 -9.22 -0.65 0.55
CA GLN A 68 -8.23 0.30 1.09
C GLN A 68 -7.97 1.46 0.13
N ILE A 69 -7.80 1.21 -1.17
CA ILE A 69 -7.65 2.28 -2.17
C ILE A 69 -8.84 3.23 -2.13
N ASP A 70 -10.06 2.70 -2.15
CA ASP A 70 -11.26 3.54 -2.18
C ASP A 70 -11.42 4.35 -0.89
N VAL A 71 -11.06 3.79 0.27
CA VAL A 71 -11.04 4.51 1.55
C VAL A 71 -9.95 5.58 1.59
N THR A 72 -8.72 5.28 1.15
CA THR A 72 -7.62 6.25 1.06
C THR A 72 -7.99 7.41 0.12
N LEU A 73 -8.60 7.11 -1.04
CA LEU A 73 -9.09 8.14 -1.95
C LEU A 73 -10.23 8.96 -1.34
N ALA A 74 -11.14 8.35 -0.58
CA ALA A 74 -12.22 9.07 0.09
C ALA A 74 -11.66 10.03 1.16
N ALA A 75 -10.75 9.56 2.00
CA ALA A 75 -10.08 10.38 3.01
C ALA A 75 -9.26 11.51 2.38
N GLY A 76 -8.47 11.22 1.33
CA GLY A 76 -7.71 12.23 0.59
C GLY A 76 -8.61 13.28 -0.07
N LYS A 77 -9.78 12.88 -0.60
CA LYS A 77 -10.76 13.84 -1.12
C LYS A 77 -11.32 14.74 -0.03
N GLU A 78 -11.68 14.19 1.12
CA GLU A 78 -12.18 14.98 2.24
C GLU A 78 -11.12 15.97 2.71
N ALA A 79 -9.86 15.54 2.84
CA ALA A 79 -8.74 16.40 3.23
C ALA A 79 -8.49 17.51 2.19
N ALA A 80 -8.50 17.18 0.90
CA ALA A 80 -8.29 18.16 -0.17
C ALA A 80 -9.43 19.20 -0.28
N LEU A 81 -10.67 18.80 0.00
CA LEU A 81 -11.84 19.68 -0.09
C LEU A 81 -12.09 20.50 1.19
N ASN A 82 -11.47 20.13 2.31
CA ASN A 82 -11.63 20.78 3.60
C ASN A 82 -10.27 21.15 4.22
N PRO A 83 -9.52 22.10 3.64
CA PRO A 83 -8.13 22.39 4.06
C PRO A 83 -8.00 22.91 5.50
N ASN A 84 -9.09 23.40 6.10
CA ASN A 84 -9.12 23.89 7.48
C ASN A 84 -9.44 22.79 8.50
N LYS A 85 -9.82 21.59 8.06
CA LYS A 85 -10.11 20.47 8.96
C LYS A 85 -8.81 19.78 9.34
N ASP A 86 -8.68 19.41 10.61
CA ASP A 86 -7.54 18.65 11.07
C ASP A 86 -7.46 17.31 10.32
N LEU A 87 -6.29 17.02 9.76
CA LEU A 87 -6.04 15.77 9.07
C LEU A 87 -6.25 14.58 10.01
N ASP A 88 -5.86 14.69 11.28
CA ASP A 88 -5.98 13.58 12.24
C ASP A 88 -7.45 13.20 12.49
N GLU A 89 -8.38 14.16 12.49
CA GLU A 89 -9.81 13.87 12.56
C GLU A 89 -10.31 13.11 11.32
N ILE A 90 -9.79 13.46 10.13
CA ILE A 90 -10.12 12.75 8.89
C ILE A 90 -9.54 11.33 8.93
N ILE A 91 -8.30 11.17 9.40
CA ILE A 91 -7.69 9.85 9.60
C ILE A 91 -8.59 9.00 10.50
N ASP A 92 -8.98 9.51 11.67
CA ASP A 92 -9.78 8.78 12.65
C ASP A 92 -11.13 8.31 12.09
N LYS A 93 -11.78 9.18 11.31
CA LYS A 93 -13.05 8.87 10.63
C LYS A 93 -12.94 7.66 9.70
N TYR A 94 -11.88 7.59 8.90
CA TYR A 94 -11.74 6.56 7.85
C TYR A 94 -10.94 5.34 8.28
N TYR A 95 -10.12 5.46 9.32
CA TYR A 95 -9.13 4.46 9.68
C TYR A 95 -9.76 3.11 10.04
N SER A 96 -10.91 3.10 10.71
CA SER A 96 -11.59 1.85 11.07
C SER A 96 -11.98 1.00 9.84
N GLN A 97 -12.41 1.66 8.75
CA GLN A 97 -12.77 0.98 7.51
C GLN A 97 -11.52 0.51 6.77
N TYR A 98 -10.48 1.35 6.73
CA TYR A 98 -9.18 1.00 6.17
C TYR A 98 -8.60 -0.24 6.88
N LEU A 99 -8.62 -0.26 8.21
CA LEU A 99 -8.09 -1.35 9.03
C LEU A 99 -8.84 -2.67 8.85
N LYS A 100 -10.16 -2.61 8.69
CA LYS A 100 -10.98 -3.81 8.39
C LYS A 100 -10.67 -4.42 7.03
N ALA A 101 -10.17 -3.63 6.09
CA ALA A 101 -9.77 -4.09 4.77
C ALA A 101 -8.30 -4.53 4.71
N ASP A 102 -7.47 -4.08 5.66
CA ASP A 102 -6.05 -4.41 5.76
C ASP A 102 -5.81 -5.87 6.15
N GLN A 103 -5.17 -6.62 5.27
CA GLN A 103 -5.00 -8.06 5.48
C GLN A 103 -3.91 -8.40 6.46
N THR A 104 -2.84 -7.59 6.50
CA THR A 104 -1.77 -7.75 7.48
C THR A 104 -2.34 -7.62 8.89
N THR A 105 -3.15 -6.59 9.15
CA THR A 105 -3.81 -6.39 10.44
C THR A 105 -4.81 -7.49 10.76
N ARG A 106 -5.62 -7.93 9.78
CA ARG A 106 -6.55 -9.06 9.96
C ARG A 106 -5.82 -10.37 10.32
N ALA A 107 -4.56 -10.50 9.93
CA ALA A 107 -3.72 -11.65 10.27
C ALA A 107 -3.01 -11.49 11.63
N LEU A 108 -3.24 -10.41 12.39
CA LEU A 108 -2.65 -10.24 13.72
C LEU A 108 -3.57 -10.76 14.82
N ARG A 109 -2.99 -11.41 15.83
CA ARG A 109 -3.66 -11.82 17.06
C ARG A 109 -3.97 -10.59 17.91
N LYS A 110 -5.27 -10.29 18.09
CA LYS A 110 -5.75 -9.15 18.87
C LYS A 110 -5.31 -9.16 20.35
N SER A 111 -5.11 -10.35 20.91
CA SER A 111 -4.65 -10.54 22.30
C SER A 111 -3.14 -10.37 22.46
N HIS A 112 -2.37 -10.22 21.38
CA HIS A 112 -0.93 -10.11 21.44
C HIS A 112 -0.48 -8.76 22.00
N LYS A 113 0.56 -8.74 22.84
CA LYS A 113 1.09 -7.51 23.48
C LYS A 113 1.44 -6.40 22.48
N ASN A 114 1.89 -6.76 21.28
CA ASN A 114 2.29 -5.82 20.23
C ASN A 114 1.12 -5.39 19.31
N TYR A 115 -0.08 -5.96 19.44
CA TYR A 115 -1.20 -5.70 18.53
C TYR A 115 -1.55 -4.20 18.46
N LYS A 116 -1.70 -3.55 19.62
CA LYS A 116 -2.03 -2.12 19.69
C LYS A 116 -0.97 -1.27 18.98
N TRP A 117 0.30 -1.58 19.19
CA TRP A 117 1.39 -0.87 18.53
C TRP A 117 1.32 -1.04 17.00
N CYS A 118 1.07 -2.26 16.50
CA CYS A 118 0.96 -2.51 15.06
C CYS A 118 -0.20 -1.73 14.44
N VAL A 119 -1.34 -1.67 15.12
CA VAL A 119 -2.50 -0.85 14.70
C VAL A 119 -2.10 0.63 14.64
N GLU A 120 -1.57 1.20 15.72
CA GLU A 120 -1.16 2.61 15.71
C GLU A 120 -0.10 2.93 14.65
N ASN A 121 0.81 2.01 14.39
CA ASN A 121 1.79 2.16 13.32
C ASN A 121 1.13 2.12 11.92
N GLN A 122 0.17 1.22 11.70
CA GLN A 122 -0.60 1.16 10.44
C GLN A 122 -1.41 2.45 10.22
N LYS A 123 -1.88 3.10 11.28
CA LYS A 123 -2.54 4.41 11.20
C LYS A 123 -1.59 5.49 10.69
N LYS A 124 -0.32 5.47 11.11
CA LYS A 124 0.72 6.38 10.60
C LYS A 124 1.01 6.12 9.11
N THR A 125 1.07 4.86 8.70
CA THR A 125 1.15 4.48 7.27
C THR A 125 -0.01 5.08 6.48
N PHE A 126 -1.24 4.91 6.96
CA PHE A 126 -2.44 5.47 6.32
C PHE A 126 -2.42 7.00 6.24
N LYS A 127 -2.01 7.68 7.33
CA LYS A 127 -1.83 9.14 7.34
C LYS A 127 -0.81 9.59 6.29
N ALA A 128 0.36 8.95 6.24
CA ALA A 128 1.41 9.29 5.27
C ALA A 128 0.94 9.10 3.82
N GLN A 129 0.15 8.06 3.53
CA GLN A 129 -0.46 7.87 2.20
C GLN A 129 -1.35 9.05 1.81
N ILE A 130 -2.15 9.56 2.75
CA ILE A 130 -3.07 10.67 2.50
C ILE A 130 -2.31 11.99 2.31
N GLU A 131 -1.27 12.23 3.11
CA GLU A 131 -0.44 13.43 3.00
C GLU A 131 0.23 13.54 1.62
N SER A 132 0.65 12.42 1.04
CA SER A 132 1.22 12.38 -0.31
C SER A 132 0.16 12.47 -1.41
N LEU A 133 -1.06 11.99 -1.12
CA LEU A 133 -2.18 11.98 -2.06
C LEU A 133 -2.80 13.37 -2.27
N VAL A 134 -2.94 14.17 -1.21
CA VAL A 134 -3.65 15.47 -1.26
C VAL A 134 -3.05 16.44 -2.31
N PRO A 135 -1.73 16.65 -2.38
CA PRO A 135 -1.13 17.50 -3.41
C PRO A 135 -1.43 17.03 -4.84
N MET A 136 -1.45 15.71 -5.06
CA MET A 136 -1.76 15.15 -6.38
C MET A 136 -3.23 15.35 -6.75
N LEU A 137 -4.14 15.25 -5.80
CA LEU A 137 -5.55 15.53 -6.03
C LEU A 137 -5.79 17.00 -6.41
N LEU A 138 -5.04 17.91 -5.78
CA LEU A 138 -5.11 19.36 -6.01
C LEU A 138 -4.28 19.87 -7.19
N CYS A 139 -3.62 19.00 -7.95
CA CYS A 139 -2.81 19.42 -9.10
C CYS A 139 -3.69 20.00 -10.23
N GLU A 140 -3.50 21.28 -10.53
CA GLU A 140 -4.25 22.01 -11.57
C GLU A 140 -3.55 22.05 -12.93
N ALA A 141 -2.41 21.37 -13.09
CA ALA A 141 -1.69 21.38 -14.35
C ALA A 141 -2.57 20.81 -15.49
N PRO A 142 -2.60 21.49 -16.66
CA PRO A 142 -3.37 21.04 -17.82
C PRO A 142 -2.72 19.80 -18.45
N ASN A 143 -3.47 19.11 -19.33
CA ASN A 143 -2.95 18.04 -20.20
C ASN A 143 -2.28 16.84 -19.49
N ILE A 144 -2.67 16.53 -18.25
CA ILE A 144 -2.24 15.31 -17.55
C ILE A 144 -3.12 14.12 -17.98
N ASP A 145 -2.51 13.06 -18.48
CA ASP A 145 -3.16 11.82 -18.92
C ASP A 145 -2.67 10.56 -18.17
N SER A 146 -1.51 10.63 -17.51
CA SER A 146 -0.86 9.52 -16.82
C SER A 146 -0.55 9.82 -15.35
N TYR A 147 -0.29 8.77 -14.58
CA TYR A 147 0.11 8.89 -13.18
C TYR A 147 1.46 9.59 -13.02
N PHE A 148 2.45 9.25 -13.86
CA PHE A 148 3.77 9.85 -13.78
C PHE A 148 3.77 11.32 -14.22
N SER A 149 2.98 11.67 -15.24
CA SER A 149 2.75 13.08 -15.61
C SER A 149 2.13 13.86 -14.45
N LEU A 150 1.19 13.25 -13.70
CA LEU A 150 0.58 13.85 -12.50
C LEU A 150 1.60 14.04 -11.38
N VAL A 151 2.40 13.02 -11.08
CA VAL A 151 3.46 13.05 -10.08
C VAL A 151 4.48 14.13 -10.41
N LYS A 152 4.99 14.15 -11.65
CA LYS A 152 5.95 15.15 -12.14
C LYS A 152 5.38 16.56 -11.99
N ALA A 153 4.16 16.80 -12.45
CA ALA A 153 3.51 18.11 -12.36
C ALA A 153 3.27 18.56 -10.90
N THR A 154 3.02 17.61 -9.99
CA THR A 154 2.74 17.91 -8.57
C THR A 154 4.01 18.25 -7.81
N PHE A 155 5.05 17.41 -7.91
CA PHE A 155 6.23 17.50 -7.06
C PHE A 155 7.42 18.19 -7.72
N LYS A 156 7.41 18.32 -9.06
CA LYS A 156 8.34 19.10 -9.90
C LYS A 156 9.79 18.61 -9.95
N THR A 157 10.27 17.93 -8.91
CA THR A 157 11.64 17.41 -8.86
C THR A 157 11.65 15.97 -8.42
N HIS A 158 12.72 15.26 -8.81
CA HIS A 158 12.98 13.88 -8.37
C HIS A 158 12.96 13.75 -6.85
N LYS A 159 13.76 14.59 -6.15
CA LYS A 159 13.82 14.58 -4.68
C LYS A 159 12.45 14.74 -4.02
N LYS A 160 11.65 15.74 -4.45
CA LYS A 160 10.31 15.97 -3.87
C LYS A 160 9.35 14.83 -4.16
N THR A 161 9.48 14.21 -5.34
CA THR A 161 8.70 13.03 -5.72
C THR A 161 9.05 11.86 -4.80
N MET A 162 10.34 11.60 -4.59
CA MET A 162 10.80 10.53 -3.73
C MET A 162 10.36 10.76 -2.27
N ASP A 163 10.61 11.96 -1.74
CA ASP A 163 10.21 12.34 -0.38
C ASP A 163 8.69 12.15 -0.15
N ALA A 164 7.87 12.49 -1.15
CA ALA A 164 6.42 12.31 -1.08
C ALA A 164 6.01 10.84 -1.19
N LEU A 165 6.45 10.11 -2.22
CA LEU A 165 5.98 8.74 -2.48
C LEU A 165 6.52 7.73 -1.45
N MET A 166 7.71 7.97 -0.90
CA MET A 166 8.33 7.13 0.13
C MET A 166 7.92 7.50 1.56
N LYS A 167 7.08 8.52 1.77
CA LYS A 167 6.72 8.99 3.11
C LYS A 167 6.15 7.91 4.03
N GLN A 168 5.44 6.93 3.45
CA GLN A 168 4.87 5.80 4.19
C GLN A 168 5.87 4.69 4.55
N ARG A 169 7.02 4.64 3.85
CA ARG A 169 8.00 3.54 3.93
C ARG A 169 8.53 3.31 5.35
N PRO A 170 8.96 4.33 6.12
CA PRO A 170 9.50 4.10 7.47
C PRO A 170 8.49 3.44 8.41
N TYR A 171 7.21 3.77 8.29
CA TYR A 171 6.15 3.15 9.10
C TYR A 171 5.90 1.71 8.66
N MET A 172 5.87 1.45 7.35
CA MET A 172 5.72 0.08 6.85
C MET A 172 6.88 -0.82 7.26
N GLU A 173 8.12 -0.34 7.13
CA GLU A 173 9.32 -1.05 7.57
C GLU A 173 9.31 -1.30 9.09
N ALA A 174 8.94 -0.30 9.89
CA ALA A 174 8.78 -0.49 11.33
C ALA A 174 7.74 -1.58 11.66
N GLY A 175 6.63 -1.62 10.93
CA GLY A 175 5.60 -2.66 11.08
C GLY A 175 6.12 -4.06 10.78
N ILE A 176 6.81 -4.21 9.64
CA ILE A 176 7.42 -5.47 9.21
C ILE A 176 8.47 -5.92 10.24
N ASN A 177 9.35 -5.03 10.69
CA ASN A 177 10.38 -5.34 11.66
C ASN A 177 9.78 -5.76 13.02
N LYS A 178 8.71 -5.11 13.46
CA LYS A 178 8.00 -5.50 14.69
C LYS A 178 7.41 -6.92 14.61
N ILE A 179 6.87 -7.29 13.45
CA ILE A 179 6.37 -8.65 13.21
C ILE A 179 7.54 -9.64 13.14
N ALA A 180 8.68 -9.23 12.56
CA ALA A 180 9.88 -10.06 12.50
C ALA A 180 10.43 -10.43 13.89
N GLU A 181 10.43 -9.46 14.81
CA GLU A 181 10.87 -9.62 16.20
C GLU A 181 10.04 -10.67 16.96
N ASP A 182 8.74 -10.74 16.69
CA ASP A 182 7.82 -11.63 17.39
C ASP A 182 6.72 -12.13 16.45
N LYS A 183 7.05 -13.16 15.67
CA LYS A 183 6.13 -13.77 14.69
C LYS A 183 4.93 -14.45 15.33
N THR A 184 4.89 -14.62 16.66
CA THR A 184 3.72 -15.17 17.36
C THR A 184 2.52 -14.23 17.30
N ILE A 185 2.74 -12.95 16.97
CA ILE A 185 1.67 -12.00 16.65
C ILE A 185 0.83 -12.43 15.45
N LEU A 186 1.38 -13.22 14.52
CA LEU A 186 0.65 -13.69 13.36
C LEU A 186 -0.32 -14.80 13.77
N ASP A 187 -1.60 -14.60 13.47
CA ASP A 187 -2.65 -15.59 13.63
C ASP A 187 -2.69 -16.56 12.45
N LEU A 188 -1.57 -17.25 12.25
CA LEU A 188 -1.40 -18.25 11.21
C LEU A 188 -1.18 -19.62 11.86
N PRO A 189 -1.91 -20.67 11.44
CA PRO A 189 -1.81 -21.99 12.04
C PRO A 189 -0.47 -22.68 11.71
N MET A 190 0.11 -22.43 10.53
CA MET A 190 1.38 -23.03 10.08
C MET A 190 2.11 -22.08 9.11
N GLY A 191 3.42 -22.33 8.88
CA GLY A 191 4.19 -21.65 7.84
C GLY A 191 4.46 -20.16 8.08
N ARG A 192 4.40 -19.69 9.35
CA ARG A 192 4.60 -18.28 9.71
C ARG A 192 5.89 -17.69 9.15
N GLU A 193 6.99 -18.42 9.25
CA GLU A 193 8.30 -17.99 8.75
C GLU A 193 8.27 -17.76 7.23
N ILE A 194 7.76 -18.76 6.50
CA ILE A 194 7.69 -18.74 5.03
C ILE A 194 6.76 -17.62 4.56
N LEU A 195 5.56 -17.53 5.13
CA LEU A 195 4.60 -16.49 4.75
C LEU A 195 5.12 -15.09 5.09
N PHE A 196 5.81 -14.94 6.22
CA PHE A 196 6.45 -13.68 6.58
C PHE A 196 7.56 -13.31 5.60
N ASN A 197 8.42 -14.25 5.20
CA ASN A 197 9.51 -14.00 4.25
C ASN A 197 8.98 -13.66 2.85
N VAL A 198 7.95 -14.36 2.38
CA VAL A 198 7.25 -14.03 1.11
C VAL A 198 6.70 -12.61 1.16
N LEU A 199 6.03 -12.22 2.23
CA LEU A 199 5.48 -10.87 2.39
C LEU A 199 6.58 -9.81 2.46
N LYS A 200 7.62 -10.03 3.25
CA LYS A 200 8.77 -9.13 3.38
C LYS A 200 9.50 -8.94 2.05
N GLY A 201 9.71 -10.02 1.29
CA GLY A 201 10.31 -9.97 -0.04
C GLY A 201 9.48 -9.18 -1.04
N GLY A 202 8.16 -9.43 -1.09
CA GLY A 202 7.25 -8.68 -1.95
C GLY A 202 7.18 -7.19 -1.62
N TYR A 203 7.22 -6.84 -0.33
CA TYR A 203 7.31 -5.44 0.09
C TYR A 203 8.61 -4.76 -0.36
N SER A 204 9.76 -5.44 -0.24
CA SER A 204 11.05 -4.88 -0.68
C SER A 204 11.06 -4.60 -2.18
N GLU A 205 10.66 -5.57 -3.00
CA GLU A 205 10.67 -5.40 -4.46
C GLU A 205 9.67 -4.33 -4.92
N THR A 206 8.52 -4.20 -4.25
CA THR A 206 7.56 -3.12 -4.55
C THR A 206 8.20 -1.74 -4.36
N TRP A 207 9.12 -1.59 -3.40
CA TRP A 207 9.87 -0.35 -3.23
C TRP A 207 10.94 -0.14 -4.28
N ASP A 208 11.68 -1.19 -4.62
CA ASP A 208 12.70 -1.14 -5.67
C ASP A 208 12.05 -0.75 -7.01
N GLU A 209 10.88 -1.33 -7.32
CA GLU A 209 10.07 -0.96 -8.49
C GLU A 209 9.59 0.48 -8.44
N LEU A 210 9.11 0.96 -7.28
CA LEU A 210 8.68 2.35 -7.15
C LEU A 210 9.86 3.31 -7.37
N GLU A 211 11.03 2.97 -6.83
CA GLU A 211 12.25 3.75 -6.98
C GLU A 211 12.71 3.78 -8.44
N GLU A 212 12.71 2.63 -9.13
CA GLU A 212 12.99 2.52 -10.56
C GLU A 212 11.98 3.33 -11.40
N GLU A 213 10.68 3.20 -11.11
CA GLU A 213 9.62 3.96 -11.76
C GLU A 213 9.83 5.48 -11.61
N VAL A 214 10.23 5.96 -10.44
CA VAL A 214 10.51 7.38 -10.18
C VAL A 214 11.80 7.84 -10.86
N ASN A 215 12.84 7.01 -10.88
CA ASN A 215 14.11 7.29 -11.57
C ASN A 215 13.91 7.41 -13.09
N ASN A 216 12.93 6.70 -13.65
CA ASN A 216 12.57 6.78 -15.06
C ASN A 216 11.68 7.99 -15.41
N ILE A 217 11.26 8.80 -14.43
CA ILE A 217 10.58 10.07 -14.70
C ILE A 217 11.64 11.09 -15.13
N ASP A 218 11.58 11.51 -16.38
CA ASP A 218 12.39 12.62 -16.88
C ASP A 218 11.92 13.94 -16.24
N PHE A 219 12.71 14.50 -15.33
CA PHE A 219 12.47 15.79 -14.70
C PHE A 219 13.19 16.97 -15.39
N ASP A 220 14.03 16.70 -16.39
CA ASP A 220 14.94 17.68 -16.99
C ASP A 220 14.32 18.42 -18.20
N ASN A 221 13.01 18.24 -18.42
CA ASN A 221 12.19 18.93 -19.42
C ASN A 221 10.98 19.62 -18.79
#